data_AF-A0A847ALI7-F1
#
_entry.id   AF-A0A847ALI7-F1
#
_cell.length_a   1.000
_cell.length_b   1.000
_cell.length_c   1.000
_cell.angle_alpha   90.00
_cell.angle_beta   90.00
_cell.angle_gamma   90.00
#
_symmetry.space_group_name_H-M   'P 1'
#
loop_
_entity.id
_entity.type
_entity.pdbx_description
1 polymer ?
#
loop_
_entity_poly.entity_id
_entity_poly.type
_entity_poly.pdbx_seq_one_letter_code
_entity_poly.pdbx_strand_id
1 'polypeptide(L)' 'YKKKGDKVEQGQEYGFIRFGSRVDLFLPADAIINVKLHDKSTAGQTILATLNKKNELSGKADT' A
#
# COMPACT_ATOMS: atom_id res chain seq x y z
N TYR A 1 -14.65 -6.04 11.10
CA TYR A 1 -15.27 -5.31 9.97
C TYR A 1 -15.77 -3.97 10.45
N LYS A 2 -15.39 -2.89 9.75
CA LYS A 2 -15.91 -1.55 10.01
C LYS A 2 -17.36 -1.41 9.52
N LYS A 3 -18.11 -0.55 10.18
CA LYS A 3 -19.50 -0.23 9.86
C LYS A 3 -19.59 1.15 9.22
N LYS A 4 -20.69 1.39 8.49
CA LYS A 4 -20.97 2.70 7.91
C LYS A 4 -21.05 3.74 9.03
N GLY A 5 -20.26 4.81 8.90
CA GLY A 5 -20.18 5.90 9.89
C GLY A 5 -19.00 5.77 10.86
N ASP A 6 -18.25 4.67 10.85
CA ASP A 6 -17.03 4.55 11.64
C ASP A 6 -15.97 5.51 11.10
N LYS A 7 -15.33 6.28 11.99
CA LYS A 7 -14.10 7.01 11.66
C LYS A 7 -12.98 6.01 11.45
N VAL A 8 -12.20 6.21 10.39
CA VAL A 8 -11.05 5.38 10.04
C VAL A 8 -9.80 6.23 9.89
N GLU A 9 -8.68 5.70 10.36
CA GLU A 9 -7.36 6.31 10.20
C GLU A 9 -6.59 5.58 9.10
N GLN A 10 -5.68 6.29 8.45
CA GLN A 10 -4.83 5.68 7.44
C GLN A 10 -3.98 4.57 8.06
N GLY A 11 -3.99 3.39 7.44
CA GLY A 11 -3.30 2.19 7.96
C GLY A 11 -4.11 1.38 8.97
N GLN A 12 -5.30 1.84 9.38
CA GLN A 12 -6.18 1.05 10.25
C GLN A 12 -6.75 -0.17 9.51
N GLU A 13 -6.82 -1.31 10.20
CA GLU A 13 -7.50 -2.49 9.68
C GLU A 13 -9.00 -2.20 9.46
N TYR A 14 -9.43 -2.34 8.20
CA TYR A 14 -10.83 -2.16 7.80
C TYR A 14 -11.59 -3.49 7.74
N GLY A 15 -10.87 -4.57 7.42
CA GLY A 15 -11.36 -5.94 7.28
C GLY A 15 -10.26 -6.85 6.77
N PHE A 16 -10.62 -8.07 6.36
CA PHE A 16 -9.69 -9.06 5.86
C PHE A 16 -10.01 -9.49 4.42
N ILE A 17 -8.96 -9.85 3.68
CA ILE A 17 -9.06 -10.46 2.35
C ILE A 17 -9.30 -11.97 2.55
N ARG A 18 -10.28 -12.53 1.85
CA ARG A 18 -10.60 -13.97 1.94
C ARG A 18 -9.60 -14.81 1.15
N PHE A 19 -9.31 -16.03 1.61
CA PHE A 19 -8.50 -16.98 0.86
C PHE A 19 -9.06 -17.20 -0.55
N GLY A 20 -8.18 -17.19 -1.55
CA GLY A 20 -8.55 -17.27 -2.96
C GLY A 20 -8.88 -15.93 -3.63
N SER A 21 -8.98 -14.84 -2.86
CA SER A 21 -9.08 -13.50 -3.45
C SER A 21 -7.75 -13.12 -4.11
N ARG A 22 -7.82 -12.50 -5.28
CA ARG A 22 -6.68 -11.89 -5.96
C ARG A 22 -6.73 -10.38 -5.78
N VAL A 23 -5.58 -9.78 -5.52
CA VAL A 23 -5.41 -8.33 -5.43
C VAL A 23 -4.35 -7.91 -6.42
N ASP A 24 -4.71 -7.03 -7.35
CA ASP A 24 -3.76 -6.38 -8.25
C ASP A 24 -3.34 -5.04 -7.63
N LEU A 25 -2.05 -4.72 -7.69
CA LEU A 25 -1.48 -3.47 -7.17
C LEU A 25 -1.06 -2.58 -8.35
N PHE A 26 -1.56 -1.34 -8.37
CA PHE A 26 -1.09 -0.31 -9.29
C PHE A 26 -0.04 0.51 -8.58
N LEU A 27 1.20 0.46 -9.09
CA LEU A 27 2.34 1.16 -8.52
C LEU A 27 2.86 2.20 -9.53
N PRO A 28 3.48 3.29 -9.04
CA PRO A 28 4.27 4.16 -9.91
C PRO A 28 5.33 3.37 -10.69
N ALA A 29 5.63 3.82 -11.91
CA ALA A 29 6.58 3.14 -12.80
C ALA A 29 8.02 3.07 -12.22
N ASP A 30 8.34 3.96 -11.30
CA ASP A 30 9.64 4.05 -10.62
C ASP A 30 9.64 3.38 -9.23
N ALA A 31 8.56 2.69 -8.84
CA ALA A 31 8.52 1.92 -7.61
C ALA A 31 9.51 0.76 -7.64
N ILE A 32 10.17 0.50 -6.52
CA ILE A 32 11.11 -0.59 -6.37
C ILE A 32 10.35 -1.81 -5.85
N ILE A 33 10.28 -2.87 -6.65
CA ILE A 33 9.63 -4.13 -6.25
C ILE A 33 10.57 -4.92 -5.35
N ASN A 34 10.10 -5.30 -4.15
CA ASN A 34 10.91 -5.98 -3.13
C ASN A 34 10.67 -7.50 -3.08
N VAL A 35 9.81 -8.03 -3.93
CA VAL A 35 9.42 -9.45 -3.99
C VAL A 35 9.62 -10.01 -5.39
N LYS A 36 9.75 -11.33 -5.48
CA LYS A 36 9.84 -12.05 -6.76
C LYS A 36 8.56 -12.82 -7.06
N LEU A 37 8.41 -13.21 -8.32
CA LEU A 37 7.32 -14.09 -8.72
C LEU A 37 7.39 -15.39 -7.91
N HIS A 38 6.23 -15.86 -7.45
CA HIS A 38 6.04 -17.04 -6.60
C HIS A 38 6.53 -16.92 -5.15
N ASP A 39 7.01 -15.76 -4.70
CA ASP A 39 7.28 -15.54 -3.28
C ASP A 39 5.97 -15.62 -2.46
N LYS A 40 6.06 -16.28 -1.31
CA LYS A 40 4.95 -16.34 -0.35
C LYS A 40 4.90 -15.05 0.47
N SER A 41 3.87 -14.23 0.25
CA SER A 41 3.62 -13.03 1.04
C SER A 41 2.74 -13.29 2.26
N THR A 42 3.02 -12.61 3.37
CA THR A 42 2.16 -12.57 4.56
C THR A 42 1.59 -11.17 4.74
N ALA A 43 0.27 -11.07 4.92
CA ALA A 43 -0.43 -9.80 5.10
C ALA A 43 0.11 -9.04 6.32
N GLY A 44 0.29 -7.72 6.17
CA GLY A 44 0.83 -6.85 7.23
C GLY A 44 2.31 -7.04 7.54
N GLN A 45 3.02 -7.94 6.85
CA GLN A 45 4.44 -8.22 7.12
C GLN A 45 5.31 -8.09 5.87
N THR A 46 4.89 -8.67 4.75
CA THR A 46 5.68 -8.62 3.51
C THR A 46 5.54 -7.26 2.85
N ILE A 47 6.63 -6.51 2.76
CA ILE A 47 6.70 -5.27 1.99
C ILE A 47 6.81 -5.63 0.51
N LEU A 48 5.75 -5.37 -0.27
CA LEU A 48 5.72 -5.74 -1.69
C LEU A 48 6.56 -4.79 -2.57
N ALA A 49 6.52 -3.50 -2.27
CA ALA A 49 7.28 -2.47 -3.00
C ALA A 49 7.57 -1.25 -2.11
N THR A 50 8.63 -0.53 -2.44
CA THR A 50 8.98 0.76 -1.84
C THR A 50 8.85 1.86 -2.88
N LEU A 51 8.20 2.96 -2.51
CA LEU A 51 8.08 4.12 -3.39
C LEU A 51 9.40 4.90 -3.43
N ASN A 52 9.81 5.31 -4.62
CA ASN A 52 10.99 6.16 -4.76
C ASN A 52 10.63 7.59 -4.34
N LYS A 53 11.38 8.16 -3.39
CA LYS A 53 11.19 9.56 -2.99
C LYS A 53 11.85 10.49 -4.00
N LYS A 54 11.25 10.62 -5.20
CA LYS A 54 11.60 11.68 -6.16
C LYS A 54 10.42 12.62 -6.37
N ASN A 55 10.15 13.45 -5.34
CA ASN A 55 9.73 14.86 -5.40
C ASN A 55 9.06 15.25 -4.08
N GLU A 56 9.87 15.66 -3.10
CA GLU A 56 9.43 16.51 -1.98
C GLU A 56 10.08 17.92 -2.06
N LEU A 57 10.59 18.32 -3.24
CA LEU A 57 11.33 19.59 -3.44
C LEU A 57 10.69 20.58 -4.42
N SER A 58 9.39 20.47 -4.73
CA SER A 58 8.70 21.48 -5.57
C SER A 58 7.33 21.90 -5.04
N GLY A 59 7.17 22.06 -3.73
CA GLY A 59 5.89 22.47 -3.13
C GLY A 59 5.94 23.21 -1.79
N LYS A 60 7.11 23.73 -1.37
CA LYS A 60 7.16 24.73 -0.29
C LYS A 60 7.58 26.10 -0.85
N ALA A 61 6.64 26.67 -1.59
CA ALA A 61 6.45 28.08 -1.94
C ALA A 61 5.02 28.03 -2.51
N ASP A 62 4.00 28.57 -1.86
CA ASP A 62 3.83 29.97 -1.48
C ASP A 62 2.87 30.10 -0.29
N THR A 63 2.81 31.33 0.20
CA THR A 63 2.06 31.92 1.33
C THR A 63 0.67 31.34 1.63
#